data_AF-A0A7C6D8A7-F1
#
_entry.id   AF-A0A7C6D8A7-F1
#
_cell.length_a   1.000
_cell.length_b   1.000
_cell.length_c   1.000
_cell.angle_alpha   90.00
_cell.angle_beta   90.00
_cell.angle_gamma   90.00
#
_symmetry.space_group_name_H-M   'P 1'
#
loop_
_entity.id
_entity.type
_entity.pdbx_description
1 polymer ?
#
loop_
_entity_poly.entity_id
_entity_poly.type
_entity_poly.pdbx_seq_one_letter_code
_entity_poly.pdbx_strand_id
1 'polypeptide(L)'
;MCARGNIEKAFGQRSLMGASLLRLEKSLSAHEPMGNCLIDMCKRLDYIELLPVMHALSISRVVGTGVISILRNSCQMLSELMAVRSEVEANNSGKNAEAFILCLMPFGITFALSSFSSGYMSVVKTNPLGNFMMLLAFIISIISCALLFRIIGENDAKPLNLGIREEHYSDQMKRLIDRLGRWASNHLPQGYLTRQHELFSELSQQPQLAFSQFVAKTLVVIVCTTPLSMFILHSIGQPVWFSPCFAILFVVLMHQDLRNKIVQRRECIMQEIPLFLSMLVTLLQSGMLLPKAIDTCSAAFHESSVLGSELRMIKAHILSGVSAGNAIESFSARTSIPEAQSALLLAARYELSGGSEVLSLLSLQSNSCWSLSRNASRKKREREALSMIFPMMLDFVSVLIVAITPALISLKF
;
A
#
# COMPACT_ATOMS: atom_id res chain seq x y z
N MET A 1 5.91 -43.25 -1.27
CA MET A 1 7.27 -43.82 -1.09
C MET A 1 8.28 -43.42 -2.17
N CYS A 2 8.01 -43.53 -3.48
CA CYS A 2 8.96 -43.08 -4.53
C CYS A 2 9.15 -41.55 -4.64
N ALA A 3 8.23 -40.74 -4.11
CA ALA A 3 8.30 -39.28 -4.20
C ALA A 3 9.35 -38.66 -3.26
N ARG A 4 9.49 -39.20 -2.04
CA ARG A 4 10.33 -38.65 -0.98
C ARG A 4 11.81 -38.53 -1.35
N GLY A 5 12.39 -39.59 -1.92
CA GLY A 5 13.78 -39.60 -2.38
C GLY A 5 14.05 -38.65 -3.56
N ASN A 6 13.04 -38.43 -4.42
CA ASN A 6 13.16 -37.50 -5.55
C ASN A 6 13.05 -36.04 -5.09
N ILE A 7 12.18 -35.75 -4.11
CA ILE A 7 12.02 -34.40 -3.54
C ILE A 7 13.30 -33.97 -2.82
N GLU A 8 13.91 -34.86 -2.03
CA GLU A 8 15.17 -34.58 -1.32
C GLU A 8 16.34 -34.36 -2.29
N LYS A 9 16.38 -35.08 -3.41
CA LYS A 9 17.38 -34.88 -4.47
C LYS A 9 17.15 -33.59 -5.28
N ALA A 10 15.91 -33.20 -5.54
CA ALA A 10 15.58 -32.05 -6.37
C ALA A 10 15.74 -30.70 -5.63
N PHE A 11 15.36 -30.64 -4.36
CA PHE A 11 15.32 -29.38 -3.60
C PHE A 11 16.35 -29.33 -2.46
N GLY A 12 17.08 -30.41 -2.18
CA GLY A 12 18.02 -30.50 -1.06
C GLY A 12 17.34 -30.68 0.31
N GLN A 13 17.99 -31.40 1.22
CA GLN A 13 17.41 -31.82 2.52
C GLN A 13 17.04 -30.67 3.48
N ARG A 14 17.52 -29.44 3.24
CA ARG A 14 17.30 -28.28 4.11
C ARG A 14 16.51 -27.13 3.47
N SER A 15 16.00 -27.29 2.25
CA SER A 15 15.19 -26.22 1.64
C SER A 15 13.80 -26.14 2.27
N LEU A 16 13.31 -24.91 2.43
CA LEU A 16 11.92 -24.63 2.87
C LEU A 16 10.90 -25.35 1.97
N MET A 17 11.14 -25.36 0.66
CA MET A 17 10.28 -26.05 -0.31
C MET A 17 10.28 -27.57 -0.09
N GLY A 18 11.45 -28.19 0.04
CA GLY A 18 11.55 -29.63 0.29
C GLY A 18 10.84 -30.05 1.57
N ALA A 19 11.03 -29.31 2.68
CA ALA A 19 10.38 -29.57 3.95
C ALA A 19 8.85 -29.45 3.86
N SER A 20 8.34 -28.43 3.16
CA SER A 20 6.90 -28.21 2.96
C SER A 20 6.26 -29.32 2.11
N LEU A 21 6.93 -29.76 1.05
CA LEU A 21 6.47 -30.85 0.16
C LEU A 21 6.47 -32.22 0.86
N LEU A 22 7.47 -32.51 1.68
CA LEU A 22 7.53 -33.74 2.47
C LEU A 22 6.39 -33.80 3.49
N ARG A 23 6.07 -32.66 4.11
CA ARG A 23 4.92 -32.57 5.03
C ARG A 23 3.60 -32.67 4.26
N LEU A 24 3.49 -32.08 3.08
CA LEU A 24 2.33 -32.23 2.21
C LEU A 24 2.11 -33.72 1.88
N GLU A 25 3.15 -34.45 1.44
CA GLU A 25 3.06 -35.91 1.20
C GLU A 25 2.58 -36.65 2.46
N LYS A 26 3.15 -36.32 3.63
CA LYS A 26 2.76 -36.94 4.89
C LYS A 26 1.30 -36.69 5.25
N SER A 27 0.82 -35.46 5.07
CA SER A 27 -0.55 -35.04 5.40
C SER A 27 -1.56 -35.66 4.44
N LEU A 28 -1.21 -35.76 3.15
CA LEU A 28 -2.03 -36.46 2.15
C LEU A 28 -2.06 -37.98 2.40
N SER A 29 -0.94 -38.56 2.83
CA SER A 29 -0.88 -39.96 3.25
C SER A 29 -1.74 -40.22 4.50
N ALA A 30 -1.89 -39.21 5.36
CA ALA A 30 -2.77 -39.22 6.51
C ALA A 30 -4.25 -38.95 6.16
N HIS A 31 -4.60 -38.89 4.87
CA HIS A 31 -5.96 -38.64 4.37
C HIS A 31 -6.56 -37.29 4.80
N GLU A 32 -5.72 -36.31 5.11
CA GLU A 32 -6.20 -34.94 5.30
C GLU A 32 -6.68 -34.36 3.96
N PRO A 33 -7.77 -33.56 3.96
CA PRO A 33 -8.32 -32.99 2.73
C PRO A 33 -7.29 -32.08 2.03
N MET A 34 -7.08 -32.34 0.74
CA MET A 34 -6.06 -31.67 -0.09
C MET A 34 -6.08 -30.15 0.03
N GLY A 35 -7.27 -29.53 0.09
CA GLY A 35 -7.41 -28.09 0.27
C GLY A 35 -6.72 -27.57 1.53
N ASN A 36 -6.92 -28.22 2.67
CA ASN A 36 -6.32 -27.80 3.95
C ASN A 36 -4.80 -27.98 3.93
N CYS A 37 -4.31 -29.09 3.35
CA CYS A 37 -2.89 -29.37 3.25
C CYS A 37 -2.16 -28.33 2.38
N LEU A 38 -2.77 -27.93 1.26
CA LEU A 38 -2.21 -26.90 0.38
C LEU A 38 -2.25 -25.51 1.02
N ILE A 39 -3.27 -25.19 1.81
CA ILE A 39 -3.34 -23.95 2.59
C ILE A 39 -2.22 -23.90 3.65
N ASP A 40 -1.99 -25.01 4.39
CA ASP A 40 -0.88 -25.09 5.36
C ASP A 40 0.48 -24.94 4.65
N MET A 41 0.63 -25.53 3.46
CA MET A 41 1.83 -25.35 2.63
C MET A 41 2.05 -23.87 2.26
N CYS A 42 1.02 -23.15 1.81
CA CYS A 42 1.13 -21.72 1.48
C CYS A 42 1.56 -20.89 2.69
N LYS A 43 0.93 -21.13 3.86
CA LYS A 43 1.26 -20.42 5.09
C LYS A 43 2.70 -20.65 5.54
N ARG A 44 3.24 -21.86 5.34
CA ARG A 44 4.64 -22.18 5.70
C ARG A 44 5.67 -21.59 4.76
N LEU A 45 5.33 -21.46 3.48
CA LEU A 45 6.21 -20.87 2.49
C LEU A 45 6.20 -19.33 2.52
N ASP A 46 5.31 -18.71 3.32
CA ASP A 46 5.09 -17.27 3.41
C ASP A 46 4.68 -16.59 2.08
N TYR A 47 4.18 -17.40 1.13
CA TYR A 47 3.62 -16.90 -0.13
C TYR A 47 2.10 -17.00 -0.10
N ILE A 48 1.46 -16.03 0.56
CA ILE A 48 -0.01 -16.00 0.66
C ILE A 48 -0.68 -15.71 -0.70
N GLU A 49 0.06 -15.13 -1.64
CA GLU A 49 -0.37 -14.86 -3.02
C GLU A 49 -0.62 -16.15 -3.82
N LEU A 50 -0.05 -17.28 -3.41
CA LEU A 50 -0.25 -18.59 -4.03
C LEU A 50 -1.58 -19.26 -3.61
N LEU A 51 -2.30 -18.69 -2.63
CA LEU A 51 -3.51 -19.29 -2.07
C LEU A 51 -4.62 -19.50 -3.12
N PRO A 52 -4.92 -18.55 -4.03
CA PRO A 52 -5.91 -18.77 -5.08
C PRO A 52 -5.49 -19.88 -6.06
N VAL A 53 -4.20 -20.01 -6.35
CA VAL A 53 -3.63 -21.06 -7.22
C VAL A 53 -3.77 -22.43 -6.58
N MET A 54 -3.43 -22.51 -5.30
CA MET A 54 -3.54 -23.75 -4.53
C MET A 54 -4.99 -24.15 -4.29
N HIS A 55 -5.88 -23.19 -4.06
CA HIS A 55 -7.30 -23.45 -3.99
C HIS A 55 -7.84 -23.96 -5.33
N ALA A 56 -7.47 -23.35 -6.45
CA ALA A 56 -7.81 -23.82 -7.80
C ALA A 56 -7.31 -25.26 -8.05
N LEU A 57 -6.10 -25.60 -7.59
CA LEU A 57 -5.57 -26.96 -7.67
C LEU A 57 -6.40 -27.95 -6.84
N SER A 58 -6.86 -27.54 -5.65
CA SER A 58 -7.68 -28.39 -4.77
C SER A 58 -9.05 -28.75 -5.38
N ILE A 59 -9.61 -27.85 -6.19
CA ILE A 59 -10.90 -28.04 -6.89
C ILE A 59 -10.73 -28.62 -8.29
N SER A 60 -9.53 -29.09 -8.66
CA SER A 60 -9.24 -29.72 -9.97
C SER A 60 -10.15 -30.89 -10.31
N ARG A 61 -10.60 -31.62 -9.29
CA ARG A 61 -11.54 -32.73 -9.45
C ARG A 61 -12.93 -32.28 -9.93
N VAL A 62 -13.29 -31.01 -9.71
CA VAL A 62 -14.59 -30.41 -10.07
C VAL A 62 -14.51 -29.66 -11.40
N VAL A 63 -13.38 -28.99 -11.66
CA VAL A 63 -13.20 -28.06 -12.78
C VAL A 63 -12.51 -28.70 -13.99
N GLY A 64 -11.83 -29.85 -13.81
CA GLY A 64 -11.18 -30.58 -14.90
C GLY A 64 -10.12 -29.76 -15.62
N THR A 65 -10.30 -29.53 -16.92
CA THR A 65 -9.33 -28.84 -17.81
C THR A 65 -9.17 -27.35 -17.48
N GLY A 66 -10.16 -26.71 -16.86
CA GLY A 66 -10.09 -25.29 -16.48
C GLY A 66 -9.00 -24.99 -15.44
N VAL A 67 -8.64 -25.95 -14.57
CA VAL A 67 -7.59 -25.67 -13.58
C VAL A 67 -6.24 -25.39 -14.22
N ILE A 68 -5.96 -25.98 -15.38
CA ILE A 68 -4.70 -25.73 -16.10
C ILE A 68 -4.63 -24.27 -16.58
N SER A 69 -5.74 -23.69 -17.07
CA SER A 69 -5.74 -22.29 -17.50
C SER A 69 -5.68 -21.34 -16.30
N ILE A 70 -6.36 -21.63 -15.18
CA ILE A 70 -6.23 -20.84 -13.96
C ILE A 70 -4.78 -20.86 -13.46
N LEU A 71 -4.18 -22.05 -13.37
CA LEU A 71 -2.81 -22.22 -12.89
C LEU A 71 -1.82 -21.52 -13.82
N ARG A 72 -1.98 -21.65 -15.14
CA ARG A 72 -1.13 -20.96 -16.13
C ARG A 72 -1.26 -19.44 -16.00
N ASN A 73 -2.47 -18.90 -15.97
CA ASN A 73 -2.70 -17.45 -15.88
C ASN A 73 -2.18 -16.89 -14.56
N SER A 74 -2.38 -17.62 -13.45
CA SER A 74 -1.89 -17.20 -12.14
C SER A 74 -0.36 -17.27 -12.04
N CYS A 75 0.27 -18.33 -12.55
CA CYS A 75 1.72 -18.42 -12.62
C CYS A 75 2.33 -17.34 -13.51
N GLN A 76 1.70 -17.04 -14.66
CA GLN A 76 2.13 -15.96 -15.54
C GLN A 76 2.00 -14.60 -14.84
N MET A 77 0.89 -14.36 -14.13
CA MET A 77 0.71 -13.15 -13.32
C MET A 77 1.77 -13.03 -12.23
N LEU A 78 2.00 -14.08 -11.44
CA LEU A 78 3.01 -14.09 -10.38
C LEU A 78 4.41 -13.85 -10.93
N SER A 79 4.76 -14.51 -12.05
CA SER A 79 6.05 -14.33 -12.71
C SER A 79 6.24 -12.89 -13.18
N GLU A 80 5.21 -12.27 -13.77
CA GLU A 80 5.28 -10.87 -14.17
C GLU A 80 5.34 -9.92 -12.98
N LEU A 81 4.57 -10.16 -11.91
CA LEU A 81 4.64 -9.37 -10.69
C LEU A 81 6.03 -9.45 -10.03
N MET A 82 6.62 -10.65 -10.01
CA MET A 82 7.98 -10.90 -9.55
C MET A 82 9.01 -10.22 -10.45
N ALA A 83 8.87 -10.27 -11.77
CA ALA A 83 9.77 -9.61 -12.70
C ALA A 83 9.78 -8.09 -12.47
N VAL A 84 8.60 -7.47 -12.39
CA VAL A 84 8.48 -6.03 -12.11
C VAL A 84 8.98 -5.71 -10.69
N ARG A 85 8.85 -6.63 -9.72
CA ARG A 85 9.40 -6.47 -8.35
C ARG A 85 10.91 -6.53 -8.32
N SER A 86 11.49 -7.50 -8.98
CA SER A 86 12.93 -7.64 -9.11
C SER A 86 13.54 -6.44 -9.85
N GLU A 87 12.90 -5.97 -10.94
CA GLU A 87 13.36 -4.78 -11.68
C GLU A 87 13.43 -3.54 -10.76
N VAL A 88 12.46 -3.38 -9.88
CA VAL A 88 12.38 -2.22 -8.99
C VAL A 88 13.26 -2.35 -7.77
N GLU A 89 13.35 -3.53 -7.16
CA GLU A 89 14.28 -3.79 -6.07
C GLU A 89 15.73 -3.59 -6.54
N ALA A 90 16.08 -4.05 -7.75
CA ALA A 90 17.39 -3.82 -8.35
C ALA A 90 17.66 -2.31 -8.59
N ASN A 91 16.66 -1.56 -9.05
CA ASN A 91 16.80 -0.13 -9.32
C ASN A 91 16.81 0.73 -8.04
N ASN A 92 16.14 0.30 -6.97
CA ASN A 92 16.03 1.05 -5.72
C ASN A 92 17.12 0.71 -4.70
N SER A 93 17.73 -0.48 -4.73
CA SER A 93 18.74 -0.90 -3.76
C SER A 93 19.94 0.06 -3.68
N GLY A 94 20.36 0.63 -4.82
CA GLY A 94 21.40 1.67 -4.85
C GLY A 94 20.92 3.04 -4.36
N LYS A 95 19.72 3.45 -4.79
CA LYS A 95 19.15 4.78 -4.51
C LYS A 95 18.95 5.04 -3.02
N ASN A 96 18.57 4.03 -2.24
CA ASN A 96 18.35 4.19 -0.79
C ASN A 96 19.66 4.51 -0.04
N ALA A 97 20.78 3.90 -0.43
CA ALA A 97 22.09 4.17 0.18
C ALA A 97 22.63 5.55 -0.22
N GLU A 98 22.51 5.92 -1.50
CA GLU A 98 22.87 7.25 -2.01
C GLU A 98 22.06 8.35 -1.32
N ALA A 99 20.76 8.15 -1.18
CA ALA A 99 19.84 9.07 -0.49
C ALA A 99 20.26 9.34 0.96
N PHE A 100 20.66 8.30 1.70
CA PHE A 100 21.13 8.45 3.08
C PHE A 100 22.43 9.26 3.16
N ILE A 101 23.38 8.99 2.26
CA ILE A 101 24.64 9.75 2.18
C ILE A 101 24.38 11.21 1.83
N LEU A 102 23.48 11.48 0.88
CA LEU A 102 23.09 12.83 0.45
C LEU A 102 22.43 13.63 1.58
N CYS A 103 21.54 13.02 2.36
CA CYS A 103 20.95 13.67 3.54
C CYS A 103 21.99 14.08 4.59
N LEU A 104 23.11 13.34 4.70
CA LEU A 104 24.18 13.66 5.64
C LEU A 104 25.09 14.80 5.14
N MET A 105 25.13 15.06 3.83
CA MET A 105 26.05 16.03 3.22
C MET A 105 25.86 17.48 3.68
N PRO A 106 24.64 18.07 3.75
CA PRO A 106 24.47 19.43 4.26
C PRO A 106 25.06 19.62 5.65
N PHE A 107 24.86 18.65 6.55
CA PHE A 107 25.43 18.65 7.89
C PHE A 107 26.94 18.45 7.87
N GLY A 108 27.43 17.50 7.07
CA GLY A 108 28.85 17.22 6.88
C GLY A 108 29.61 18.43 6.33
N ILE A 109 29.05 19.12 5.34
CA ILE A 109 29.63 20.33 4.72
C ILE A 109 29.61 21.49 5.71
N THR A 110 28.50 21.71 6.43
CA THR A 110 28.42 22.75 7.46
C THR A 110 29.45 22.50 8.57
N PHE A 111 29.59 21.24 9.00
CA PHE A 111 30.58 20.83 9.99
C PHE A 111 32.02 20.99 9.48
N ALA A 112 32.30 20.57 8.24
CA ALA A 112 33.60 20.70 7.61
C ALA A 112 34.00 22.17 7.44
N LEU A 113 33.10 23.03 6.94
CA LEU A 113 33.32 24.47 6.84
C LEU A 113 33.57 25.10 8.21
N SER A 114 32.88 24.63 9.26
CA SER A 114 33.11 25.12 10.63
C SER A 114 34.45 24.69 11.22
N SER A 115 34.91 23.46 10.93
CA SER A 115 36.16 22.91 11.47
C SER A 115 37.39 23.39 10.72
N PHE A 116 37.33 23.45 9.38
CA PHE A 116 38.47 23.80 8.54
C PHE A 116 38.57 25.30 8.23
N SER A 117 37.49 26.05 8.38
CA SER A 117 37.41 27.43 7.90
C SER A 117 36.67 28.35 8.89
N SER A 118 37.23 28.50 10.10
CA SER A 118 36.62 29.27 11.20
C SER A 118 36.34 30.76 10.86
N GLY A 119 37.13 31.34 9.96
CA GLY A 119 36.93 32.71 9.45
C GLY A 119 35.67 32.89 8.60
N TYR A 120 35.25 31.87 7.85
CA TYR A 120 34.08 31.98 6.95
C TYR A 120 32.76 31.88 7.73
N MET A 121 32.69 30.97 8.70
CA MET A 121 31.46 30.74 9.45
C MET A 121 31.13 31.89 10.43
N SER A 122 32.15 32.55 10.98
CA SER A 122 31.95 33.71 11.86
C SER A 122 31.36 34.91 11.10
N VAL A 123 31.82 35.18 9.88
CA VAL A 123 31.26 36.22 8.99
C VAL A 123 29.83 35.91 8.55
N VAL A 124 29.50 34.63 8.32
CA VAL A 124 28.13 34.21 7.98
C VAL A 124 27.18 34.41 9.16
N LYS A 125 27.61 34.08 10.38
CA LYS A 125 26.77 34.18 11.59
C LYS A 125 26.58 35.60 12.09
N THR A 126 27.55 36.50 11.89
CA THR A 126 27.43 37.91 12.30
C THR A 126 26.55 38.72 11.34
N ASN A 127 26.52 38.36 10.06
CA ASN A 127 25.70 39.04 9.07
C ASN A 127 24.26 38.54 9.07
N PRO A 128 23.25 39.45 9.07
CA PRO A 128 21.84 39.05 9.10
C PRO A 128 21.43 38.29 7.83
N LEU A 129 22.02 38.64 6.66
CA LEU A 129 21.78 37.95 5.39
C LEU A 129 22.31 36.51 5.42
N GLY A 130 23.51 36.31 5.96
CA GLY A 130 24.15 34.99 6.03
C GLY A 130 23.44 34.04 6.96
N ASN A 131 23.07 34.54 8.15
CA ASN A 131 22.27 33.79 9.10
C ASN A 131 20.92 33.37 8.49
N PHE A 132 20.27 34.27 7.74
CA PHE A 132 19.01 33.96 7.06
C PHE A 132 19.15 32.87 5.98
N MET A 133 20.17 32.98 5.11
CA MET A 133 20.40 31.97 4.05
C MET A 133 20.77 30.60 4.62
N MET A 134 21.58 30.57 5.69
CA MET A 134 21.96 29.34 6.37
C MET A 134 20.77 28.68 7.08
N LEU A 135 19.88 29.48 7.68
CA LEU A 135 18.63 29.00 8.27
C LEU A 135 17.67 28.45 7.21
N LEU A 136 17.58 29.12 6.06
CA LEU A 136 16.76 28.65 4.93
C LEU A 136 17.27 27.31 4.41
N ALA A 137 18.59 27.13 4.25
CA ALA A 137 19.18 25.85 3.88
C ALA A 137 18.91 24.77 4.93
N PHE A 138 19.02 25.09 6.22
CA PHE A 138 18.74 24.15 7.30
C PHE A 138 17.29 23.66 7.32
N ILE A 139 16.32 24.57 7.10
CA ILE A 139 14.89 24.21 6.99
C ILE A 139 14.66 23.30 5.79
N ILE A 140 15.24 23.63 4.63
CA ILE A 140 15.16 22.83 3.40
C ILE A 140 15.74 21.43 3.66
N SER A 141 16.92 21.32 4.25
CA SER A 141 17.53 20.03 4.59
C SER A 141 16.68 19.18 5.54
N ILE A 142 16.06 19.79 6.56
CA ILE A 142 15.17 19.05 7.48
C ILE A 142 13.91 18.58 6.75
N ILE A 143 13.32 19.42 5.90
CA ILE A 143 12.15 19.04 5.09
C ILE A 143 12.51 17.87 4.15
N SER A 144 13.66 17.94 3.49
CA SER A 144 14.15 16.87 2.61
C SER A 144 14.30 15.55 3.38
N CYS A 145 15.00 15.60 4.51
CA CYS A 145 15.25 14.46 5.37
C CYS A 145 13.94 13.83 5.87
N ALA A 146 12.97 14.65 6.30
CA ALA A 146 11.65 14.18 6.71
C ALA A 146 10.86 13.52 5.56
N LEU A 147 10.91 14.09 4.35
CA LEU A 147 10.28 13.49 3.16
C LEU A 147 10.93 12.16 2.79
N LEU A 148 12.26 12.08 2.85
CA LEU A 148 13.01 10.87 2.49
C LEU A 148 12.73 9.73 3.47
N PHE A 149 12.78 9.98 4.77
CA PHE A 149 12.42 8.98 5.78
C PHE A 149 10.95 8.53 5.67
N ARG A 150 10.04 9.43 5.30
CA ARG A 150 8.64 9.07 5.05
C ARG A 150 8.50 8.14 3.84
N ILE A 151 9.18 8.44 2.73
CA ILE A 151 9.13 7.61 1.52
C ILE A 151 9.75 6.22 1.77
N ILE A 152 10.88 6.14 2.47
CA ILE A 152 11.51 4.87 2.84
C ILE A 152 10.60 4.07 3.81
N GLY A 153 9.96 4.73 4.77
CA GLY A 153 9.10 4.08 5.76
C GLY A 153 7.74 3.59 5.24
N GLU A 154 7.26 4.13 4.11
CA GLU A 154 6.01 3.69 3.47
C GLU A 154 6.18 2.40 2.65
N ASN A 155 7.42 2.02 2.30
CA ASN A 155 7.72 0.82 1.51
C ASN A 155 7.61 -0.51 2.28
N ASP A 156 7.61 -0.47 3.62
CA ASP A 156 7.29 -1.65 4.44
C ASP A 156 5.77 -1.85 4.43
N ALA A 157 5.28 -2.52 3.38
CA ALA A 157 3.90 -2.91 3.20
C ALA A 157 3.41 -3.74 4.40
N LYS A 158 2.92 -3.08 5.44
CA LYS A 158 2.06 -3.73 6.42
C LYS A 158 0.87 -4.27 5.63
N PRO A 159 0.53 -5.57 5.75
CA PRO A 159 -0.62 -6.12 5.05
C PRO A 159 -1.83 -5.25 5.42
N LEU A 160 -2.46 -4.68 4.40
CA LEU A 160 -3.58 -3.76 4.52
C LEU A 160 -4.77 -4.54 5.09
N ASN A 161 -4.76 -4.77 6.40
CA ASN A 161 -5.79 -5.47 7.13
C ASN A 161 -7.01 -4.55 7.11
N LEU A 162 -7.90 -4.82 6.17
CA LEU A 162 -9.14 -4.10 5.96
C LEU A 162 -10.29 -4.60 6.81
N GLY A 163 -10.00 -5.56 7.70
CA GLY A 163 -10.62 -5.52 9.00
C GLY A 163 -10.28 -4.17 9.61
N ILE A 164 -11.20 -3.21 9.56
CA ILE A 164 -11.31 -2.19 10.59
C ILE A 164 -11.51 -2.98 11.88
N ARG A 165 -10.41 -3.51 12.43
CA ARG A 165 -10.35 -3.88 13.84
C ARG A 165 -10.50 -2.52 14.48
N GLU A 166 -11.73 -2.21 14.89
CA GLU A 166 -12.01 -1.09 15.76
C GLU A 166 -10.86 -1.09 16.78
N GLU A 167 -9.94 -0.13 16.67
CA GLU A 167 -8.88 -0.03 17.66
C GLU A 167 -9.62 0.09 18.98
N HIS A 168 -9.53 -0.95 19.81
CA HIS A 168 -10.23 -1.05 21.08
C HIS A 168 -9.55 -0.08 22.03
N TYR A 169 -9.88 1.19 21.84
CA TYR A 169 -9.40 2.30 22.61
C TYR A 169 -10.03 2.20 24.00
N SER A 170 -9.23 2.31 25.05
CA SER A 170 -9.73 2.33 26.43
C SER A 170 -10.85 3.36 26.60
N ASP A 171 -11.88 3.03 27.39
CA ASP A 171 -13.09 3.86 27.57
C ASP A 171 -12.79 5.30 28.00
N GLN A 172 -11.66 5.54 28.68
CA GLN A 172 -11.20 6.88 29.03
C GLN A 172 -10.81 7.71 27.81
N MET A 173 -10.13 7.12 26.83
CA MET A 173 -9.74 7.89 25.65
C MET A 173 -10.86 8.04 24.65
N LYS A 174 -11.83 7.13 24.56
CA LYS A 174 -13.09 7.41 23.82
C LYS A 174 -13.77 8.68 24.33
N ARG A 175 -13.88 8.87 25.65
CA ARG A 175 -14.47 10.09 26.26
C ARG A 175 -13.67 11.37 26.00
N LEU A 176 -12.35 11.27 25.84
CA LEU A 176 -11.49 12.41 25.50
C LEU A 176 -11.56 12.73 24.01
N ILE A 177 -11.51 11.71 23.15
CA ILE A 177 -11.67 11.81 21.69
C ILE A 177 -13.04 12.41 21.35
N ASP A 178 -14.12 11.98 22.01
CA ASP A 178 -15.47 12.53 21.79
C ASP A 178 -15.65 13.96 22.31
N ARG A 179 -14.90 14.35 23.35
CA ARG A 179 -14.89 15.75 23.82
C ARG A 179 -14.12 16.65 22.87
N LEU A 180 -12.95 16.19 22.40
CA LEU A 180 -12.13 16.90 21.43
C LEU A 180 -12.78 16.98 20.05
N GLY A 181 -13.44 15.91 19.60
CA GLY A 181 -14.20 15.89 18.33
C GLY A 181 -15.36 16.88 18.32
N ARG A 182 -16.11 16.99 19.43
CA ARG A 182 -17.19 18.00 19.61
C ARG A 182 -16.68 19.43 19.70
N TRP A 183 -15.48 19.63 20.25
CA TRP A 183 -14.84 20.93 20.29
C TRP A 183 -14.31 21.35 18.91
N ALA A 184 -13.68 20.41 18.19
CA ALA A 184 -13.16 20.62 16.84
C ALA A 184 -14.27 20.90 15.80
N SER A 185 -15.43 20.23 15.91
CA SER A 185 -16.58 20.50 15.03
C SER A 185 -17.14 21.92 15.15
N ASN A 186 -16.91 22.60 16.29
CA ASN A 186 -17.35 23.98 16.52
C ASN A 186 -16.36 25.04 16.00
N HIS A 187 -15.16 24.65 15.58
CA HIS A 187 -14.12 25.57 15.08
C HIS A 187 -13.64 25.27 13.66
N LEU A 188 -14.02 24.15 13.05
CA LEU A 188 -13.64 23.84 11.66
C LEU A 188 -14.64 24.40 10.62
N PRO A 189 -14.17 25.03 9.52
CA PRO A 189 -15.00 25.60 8.47
C PRO A 189 -15.71 24.53 7.62
N GLN A 190 -17.00 24.75 7.33
CA GLN A 190 -17.91 23.73 6.80
C GLN A 190 -17.58 23.16 5.40
N GLY A 191 -16.75 23.84 4.59
CA GLY A 191 -16.36 23.36 3.25
C GLY A 191 -15.37 22.18 3.26
N TYR A 192 -14.64 21.96 4.36
CA TYR A 192 -13.69 20.84 4.49
C TYR A 192 -14.38 19.55 4.93
N LEU A 193 -15.46 19.68 5.72
CA LEU A 193 -16.25 18.58 6.27
C LEU A 193 -16.97 17.78 5.17
N THR A 194 -17.62 18.44 4.22
CA THR A 194 -18.37 17.77 3.13
C THR A 194 -17.45 16.98 2.19
N ARG A 195 -16.31 17.55 1.79
CA ARG A 195 -15.34 16.90 0.89
C ARG A 195 -14.68 15.67 1.53
N GLN A 196 -14.50 15.68 2.84
CA GLN A 196 -14.02 14.52 3.57
C GLN A 196 -15.09 13.46 3.81
N HIS A 197 -16.35 13.83 4.05
CA HIS A 197 -17.45 12.87 4.18
C HIS A 197 -17.66 12.06 2.90
N GLU A 198 -17.52 12.69 1.74
CA GLU A 198 -17.61 12.02 0.44
C GLU A 198 -16.48 10.97 0.27
N LEU A 199 -15.24 11.33 0.58
CA LEU A 199 -14.07 10.43 0.54
C LEU A 199 -14.13 9.30 1.58
N PHE A 200 -14.72 9.53 2.77
CA PHE A 200 -14.91 8.50 3.79
C PHE A 200 -16.06 7.55 3.48
N SER A 201 -17.09 8.02 2.77
CA SER A 201 -18.24 7.19 2.35
C SER A 201 -17.85 6.11 1.34
N GLU A 202 -16.84 6.37 0.51
CA GLU A 202 -16.26 5.37 -0.40
C GLU A 202 -15.41 4.31 0.32
N LEU A 203 -14.99 4.54 1.57
CA LEU A 203 -13.95 3.73 2.23
C LEU A 203 -14.41 2.88 3.42
N SER A 204 -15.57 3.15 4.03
CA SER A 204 -15.97 2.42 5.24
C SER A 204 -17.47 2.52 5.51
N GLN A 205 -18.04 1.42 6.01
CA GLN A 205 -19.45 1.26 6.38
C GLN A 205 -19.88 2.12 7.59
N GLN A 206 -18.97 2.84 8.28
CA GLN A 206 -19.28 3.76 9.38
C GLN A 206 -18.43 5.06 9.35
N PRO A 207 -18.94 6.16 8.76
CA PRO A 207 -18.17 7.37 8.48
C PRO A 207 -17.92 8.28 9.71
N GLN A 208 -18.75 8.22 10.75
CA GLN A 208 -18.69 9.17 11.87
C GLN A 208 -17.60 8.87 12.92
N LEU A 209 -17.27 7.58 13.14
CA LEU A 209 -16.25 7.17 14.12
C LEU A 209 -14.81 7.28 13.57
N ALA A 210 -14.63 7.06 12.27
CA ALA A 210 -13.32 7.21 11.61
C ALA A 210 -12.88 8.68 11.53
N PHE A 211 -13.84 9.60 11.37
CA PHE A 211 -13.59 11.05 11.35
C PHE A 211 -13.13 11.58 12.71
N SER A 212 -13.80 11.18 13.81
CA SER A 212 -13.42 11.62 15.17
C SER A 212 -12.04 11.08 15.60
N GLN A 213 -11.69 9.86 15.19
CA GLN A 213 -10.38 9.27 15.44
C GLN A 213 -9.26 9.98 14.67
N PHE A 214 -9.50 10.39 13.41
CA PHE A 214 -8.52 11.12 12.62
C PHE A 214 -8.24 12.50 13.22
N VAL A 215 -9.28 13.25 13.56
CA VAL A 215 -9.17 14.59 14.17
C VAL A 215 -8.44 14.54 15.52
N ALA A 216 -8.72 13.55 16.37
CA ALA A 216 -8.03 13.41 17.65
C ALA A 216 -6.55 13.04 17.49
N LYS A 217 -6.20 12.17 16.53
CA LYS A 217 -4.80 11.81 16.23
C LYS A 217 -4.02 13.02 15.72
N THR A 218 -4.62 13.84 14.85
CA THR A 218 -4.01 15.09 14.36
C THR A 218 -3.80 16.11 15.49
N LEU A 219 -4.78 16.28 16.40
CA LEU A 219 -4.65 17.19 17.55
C LEU A 219 -3.56 16.75 18.54
N VAL A 220 -3.48 15.47 18.88
CA VAL A 220 -2.44 14.94 19.81
C VAL A 220 -1.04 15.13 19.23
N VAL A 221 -0.87 14.86 17.93
CA VAL A 221 0.41 15.07 17.24
C VAL A 221 0.83 16.55 17.29
N ILE A 222 -0.07 17.48 16.96
CA ILE A 222 0.20 18.92 17.03
C ILE A 222 0.64 19.35 18.44
N VAL A 223 -0.08 18.89 19.46
CA VAL A 223 0.17 19.26 20.87
C VAL A 223 1.49 18.68 21.39
N CYS A 224 1.93 17.52 20.88
CA CYS A 224 3.22 16.92 21.27
C CYS A 224 4.41 17.46 20.45
N THR A 225 4.25 17.76 19.15
CA THR A 225 5.36 18.20 18.29
C THR A 225 5.73 19.66 18.50
N THR A 226 4.76 20.52 18.84
CA THR A 226 4.98 21.96 19.06
C THR A 226 5.94 22.28 20.24
N PRO A 227 5.78 21.71 21.46
CA PRO A 227 6.71 21.98 22.56
C PRO A 227 8.09 21.33 22.32
N LEU A 228 8.13 20.17 21.66
CA LEU A 228 9.38 19.48 21.33
C LEU A 228 10.22 20.30 20.32
N SER A 229 9.57 20.84 19.27
CA SER A 229 10.19 21.75 18.31
C SER A 229 10.73 23.02 18.98
N MET A 230 9.92 23.63 19.87
CA MET A 230 10.29 24.84 20.60
C MET A 230 11.51 24.62 21.51
N PHE A 231 11.60 23.47 22.17
CA PHE A 231 12.72 23.09 23.05
C PHE A 231 14.03 22.88 22.26
N ILE A 232 13.96 22.22 21.10
CA ILE A 232 15.13 21.99 20.23
C ILE A 232 15.67 23.32 19.67
N LEU A 233 14.78 24.22 19.21
CA LEU A 233 15.16 25.54 18.68
C LEU A 233 15.83 26.42 19.74
N HIS A 234 15.33 26.37 20.99
CA HIS A 234 15.92 27.11 22.10
C HIS A 234 17.33 26.61 22.47
N SER A 235 17.55 25.29 22.41
CA SER A 235 18.86 24.67 22.71
C SER A 235 19.96 25.03 21.70
N ILE A 236 19.58 25.32 20.44
CA ILE A 236 20.51 25.65 19.35
C ILE A 236 20.78 27.17 19.26
N GLY A 237 20.13 28.00 20.10
CA GLY A 237 20.31 29.45 20.13
C GLY A 237 19.69 30.19 18.92
N GLN A 238 18.72 29.58 18.25
CA GLN A 238 18.01 30.14 17.10
C GLN A 238 16.69 30.83 17.54
N PRO A 239 16.18 31.82 16.79
CA PRO A 239 14.97 32.55 17.17
C PRO A 239 13.71 31.65 17.14
N VAL A 240 12.93 31.69 18.23
CA VAL A 240 11.80 30.80 18.54
C VAL A 240 10.56 31.04 17.64
N TRP A 241 10.50 32.17 16.94
CA TRP A 241 9.36 32.57 16.08
C TRP A 241 9.11 31.63 14.88
N PHE A 242 10.04 30.72 14.54
CA PHE A 242 9.88 29.77 13.42
C PHE A 242 9.20 28.44 13.79
N SER A 243 8.96 28.17 15.09
CA SER A 243 8.25 26.99 15.59
C SER A 243 6.90 26.66 14.92
N PRO A 244 6.01 27.64 14.60
CA PRO A 244 4.74 27.33 13.94
C PRO A 244 4.89 26.78 12.51
N CYS A 245 5.99 27.11 11.80
CA CYS A 245 6.22 26.60 10.45
C CYS A 245 6.50 25.08 10.45
N PHE A 246 7.26 24.61 11.45
CA PHE A 246 7.49 23.18 11.70
C PHE A 246 6.21 22.43 12.08
N ALA A 247 5.34 23.06 12.88
CA ALA A 247 4.06 22.49 13.25
C ALA A 247 3.12 22.34 12.06
N ILE A 248 3.04 23.37 11.19
CA ILE A 248 2.22 23.35 9.97
C ILE A 248 2.70 22.24 9.01
N LEU A 249 4.01 22.09 8.82
CA LEU A 249 4.59 21.02 8.01
C LEU A 249 4.15 19.62 8.51
N PHE A 250 4.21 19.40 9.83
CA PHE A 250 3.85 18.11 10.43
C PHE A 250 2.35 17.78 10.28
N VAL A 251 1.48 18.79 10.34
CA VAL A 251 0.03 18.65 10.10
C VAL A 251 -0.27 18.27 8.66
N VAL A 252 0.42 18.87 7.70
CA VAL A 252 0.26 18.56 6.27
C VAL A 252 0.67 17.12 5.97
N LEU A 253 1.75 16.63 6.59
CA LEU A 253 2.19 15.23 6.45
C LEU A 253 1.10 14.25 6.94
N MET A 254 0.55 14.47 8.14
CA MET A 254 -0.52 13.64 8.70
C MET A 254 -1.79 13.64 7.84
N HIS A 255 -2.13 14.77 7.21
CA HIS A 255 -3.32 14.85 6.36
C HIS A 255 -3.21 14.01 5.08
N GLN A 256 -2.00 13.91 4.53
CA GLN A 256 -1.74 13.14 3.32
C GLN A 256 -1.85 11.63 3.54
N ASP A 257 -1.55 11.12 4.75
CA ASP A 257 -1.60 9.69 5.05
C ASP A 257 -3.00 9.08 4.86
N LEU A 258 -4.05 9.86 5.14
CA LEU A 258 -5.43 9.39 4.98
C LEU A 258 -5.81 9.22 3.51
N ARG A 259 -5.42 10.19 2.66
CA ARG A 259 -5.60 10.08 1.20
C ARG A 259 -4.77 8.93 0.62
N ASN A 260 -3.55 8.74 1.12
CA ASN A 260 -2.70 7.63 0.69
C ASN A 260 -3.34 6.27 1.01
N LYS A 261 -3.99 6.10 2.17
CA LYS A 261 -4.73 4.87 2.51
C LYS A 261 -5.86 4.54 1.54
N ILE A 262 -6.58 5.56 1.04
CA ILE A 262 -7.65 5.39 0.04
C ILE A 262 -7.07 4.87 -1.28
N VAL A 263 -5.99 5.51 -1.73
CA VAL A 263 -5.28 5.12 -2.96
C VAL A 263 -4.71 3.71 -2.81
N GLN A 264 -4.06 3.40 -1.68
CA GLN A 264 -3.52 2.07 -1.39
C GLN A 264 -4.60 0.98 -1.42
N ARG A 265 -5.80 1.23 -0.87
CA ARG A 265 -6.91 0.27 -0.95
C ARG A 265 -7.33 0.00 -2.41
N ARG A 266 -7.50 1.06 -3.21
CA ARG A 266 -7.85 0.93 -4.64
C ARG A 266 -6.77 0.17 -5.40
N GLU A 267 -5.50 0.39 -5.07
CA GLU A 267 -4.36 -0.31 -5.66
C GLU A 267 -4.30 -1.80 -5.27
N CYS A 268 -4.55 -2.15 -4.01
CA CYS A 268 -4.63 -3.55 -3.58
C CYS A 268 -5.77 -4.29 -4.29
N ILE A 269 -6.95 -3.66 -4.41
CA ILE A 269 -8.08 -4.21 -5.17
C ILE A 269 -7.69 -4.43 -6.63
N MET A 270 -7.01 -3.46 -7.27
CA MET A 270 -6.59 -3.55 -8.66
C MET A 270 -5.60 -4.69 -8.93
N GLN A 271 -4.80 -5.09 -7.93
CA GLN A 271 -3.86 -6.21 -8.05
C GLN A 271 -4.58 -7.57 -7.94
N GLU A 272 -5.60 -7.69 -7.09
CA GLU A 272 -6.31 -8.96 -6.85
C GLU A 272 -7.43 -9.23 -7.87
N ILE A 273 -8.08 -8.19 -8.39
CA ILE A 273 -9.23 -8.30 -9.31
C ILE A 273 -8.93 -9.13 -10.58
N PRO A 274 -7.80 -8.94 -11.30
CA PRO A 274 -7.53 -9.70 -12.52
C PRO A 274 -7.48 -11.21 -12.28
N LEU A 275 -6.95 -11.63 -11.12
CA LEU A 275 -6.85 -13.03 -10.73
C LEU A 275 -8.24 -13.60 -10.44
N PHE A 276 -9.07 -12.82 -9.75
CA PHE A 276 -10.47 -13.17 -9.49
C PHE A 276 -11.25 -13.31 -10.80
N LEU A 277 -11.16 -12.34 -11.71
CA LEU A 277 -11.86 -12.39 -13.00
C LEU A 277 -11.40 -13.57 -13.85
N SER A 278 -10.09 -13.85 -13.89
CA SER A 278 -9.55 -14.99 -14.61
C SER A 278 -10.06 -16.32 -14.05
N MET A 279 -10.09 -16.45 -12.72
CA MET A 279 -10.65 -17.64 -12.07
C MET A 279 -12.15 -17.76 -12.32
N LEU A 280 -12.90 -16.66 -12.22
CA LEU A 280 -14.33 -16.62 -12.50
C LEU A 280 -14.63 -17.07 -13.94
N VAL A 281 -13.98 -16.45 -14.94
CA VAL A 281 -14.10 -16.82 -16.36
C VAL A 281 -13.88 -18.31 -16.55
N THR A 282 -12.81 -18.85 -15.98
CA THR A 282 -12.49 -20.27 -16.16
C THR A 282 -13.50 -21.19 -15.50
N LEU A 283 -13.98 -20.86 -14.30
CA LEU A 283 -15.02 -21.63 -13.64
C LEU A 283 -16.30 -21.63 -14.49
N LEU A 284 -16.69 -20.48 -15.04
CA LEU A 284 -17.86 -20.39 -15.92
C LEU A 284 -17.65 -21.15 -17.25
N GLN A 285 -16.46 -21.08 -17.84
CA GLN A 285 -16.08 -21.87 -19.04
C GLN A 285 -16.13 -23.38 -18.79
N SER A 286 -15.85 -23.83 -17.57
CA SER A 286 -15.99 -25.24 -17.19
C SER A 286 -17.45 -25.69 -17.02
N GLY A 287 -18.41 -24.79 -17.24
CA GLY A 287 -19.85 -25.05 -17.11
C GLY A 287 -20.38 -24.83 -15.69
N MET A 288 -19.58 -24.24 -14.78
CA MET A 288 -20.04 -23.91 -13.44
C MET A 288 -21.03 -22.74 -13.46
N LEU A 289 -22.10 -22.84 -12.69
CA LEU A 289 -23.07 -21.76 -12.49
C LEU A 289 -22.43 -20.61 -11.70
N LEU A 290 -22.84 -19.37 -12.00
CA LEU A 290 -22.30 -18.16 -11.40
C LEU A 290 -22.34 -18.15 -9.85
N PRO A 291 -23.43 -18.54 -9.17
CA PRO A 291 -23.46 -18.61 -7.71
C PRO A 291 -22.40 -19.55 -7.12
N LYS A 292 -22.17 -20.70 -7.76
CA LYS A 292 -21.18 -21.69 -7.30
C LYS A 292 -19.75 -21.27 -7.62
N ALA A 293 -19.56 -20.57 -8.73
CA ALA A 293 -18.26 -19.99 -9.08
C ALA A 293 -17.85 -18.93 -8.05
N ILE A 294 -18.77 -18.04 -7.65
CA ILE A 294 -18.51 -17.04 -6.59
C ILE A 294 -18.19 -17.69 -5.26
N ASP A 295 -18.94 -18.72 -4.86
CA ASP A 295 -18.67 -19.49 -3.63
C ASP A 295 -17.23 -20.02 -3.61
N THR A 296 -16.81 -20.60 -4.73
CA THR A 296 -15.47 -21.14 -4.93
C THR A 296 -14.40 -20.05 -4.92
N CYS A 297 -14.65 -18.91 -5.59
CA CYS A 297 -13.76 -17.75 -5.55
C CYS A 297 -13.63 -17.18 -4.13
N SER A 298 -14.71 -17.08 -3.36
CA SER A 298 -14.69 -16.51 -2.01
C SER A 298 -13.82 -17.31 -1.03
N ALA A 299 -13.70 -18.63 -1.24
CA ALA A 299 -12.84 -19.51 -0.46
C ALA A 299 -11.36 -19.46 -0.91
N ALA A 300 -11.11 -19.08 -2.17
CA ALA A 300 -9.78 -18.99 -2.74
C ALA A 300 -9.00 -17.72 -2.34
N PHE A 301 -9.69 -16.66 -1.92
CA PHE A 301 -9.07 -15.42 -1.44
C PHE A 301 -9.03 -15.35 0.09
N HIS A 302 -7.93 -14.82 0.63
CA HIS A 302 -7.73 -14.73 2.08
C HIS A 302 -8.76 -13.80 2.76
N GLU A 303 -9.05 -14.03 4.05
CA GLU A 303 -10.00 -13.20 4.82
C GLU A 303 -9.52 -11.76 5.02
N SER A 304 -8.22 -11.57 5.17
CA SER A 304 -7.61 -10.25 5.35
C SER A 304 -7.47 -9.46 4.06
N SER A 305 -7.73 -10.08 2.89
CA SER A 305 -7.61 -9.41 1.60
C SER A 305 -8.83 -8.55 1.34
N VAL A 306 -8.63 -7.40 0.70
CA VAL A 306 -9.70 -6.43 0.45
C VAL A 306 -10.78 -7.06 -0.42
N LEU A 307 -10.37 -7.72 -1.49
CA LEU A 307 -11.28 -8.39 -2.41
C LEU A 307 -11.95 -9.59 -1.74
N GLY A 308 -11.21 -10.34 -0.91
CA GLY A 308 -11.75 -11.47 -0.16
C GLY A 308 -12.92 -11.06 0.75
N SER A 309 -12.81 -9.93 1.45
CA SER A 309 -13.90 -9.42 2.28
C SER A 309 -15.16 -9.07 1.47
N GLU A 310 -14.99 -8.41 0.33
CA GLU A 310 -16.10 -8.10 -0.60
C GLU A 310 -16.72 -9.37 -1.20
N LEU A 311 -15.92 -10.37 -1.58
CA LEU A 311 -16.41 -11.65 -2.11
C LEU A 311 -17.23 -12.43 -1.08
N ARG A 312 -16.86 -12.38 0.20
CA ARG A 312 -17.67 -12.99 1.28
C ARG A 312 -19.00 -12.26 1.47
N MET A 313 -19.00 -10.94 1.32
CA MET A 313 -20.24 -10.15 1.32
C MET A 313 -21.15 -10.55 0.15
N ILE A 314 -20.61 -10.65 -1.07
CA ILE A 314 -21.37 -11.12 -2.24
C ILE A 314 -21.95 -12.52 -1.98
N LYS A 315 -21.13 -13.44 -1.45
CA LYS A 315 -21.60 -14.78 -1.05
C LYS A 315 -22.71 -14.72 0.00
N ALA A 316 -22.60 -13.86 1.01
CA ALA A 316 -23.63 -13.69 2.03
C ALA A 316 -24.94 -13.15 1.44
N HIS A 317 -24.87 -12.20 0.50
CA HIS A 317 -26.04 -11.71 -0.23
C HIS A 317 -26.72 -12.81 -1.05
N ILE A 318 -25.94 -13.65 -1.73
CA ILE A 318 -26.47 -14.79 -2.48
C ILE A 318 -27.15 -15.80 -1.55
N LEU A 319 -26.52 -16.12 -0.42
CA LEU A 319 -27.10 -17.00 0.61
C LEU A 319 -28.37 -16.42 1.24
N SER A 320 -28.51 -15.09 1.28
CA SER A 320 -29.72 -14.40 1.74
C SER A 320 -30.87 -14.36 0.72
N GLY A 321 -30.69 -14.94 -0.47
CA GLY A 321 -31.73 -15.04 -1.50
C GLY A 321 -31.65 -14.00 -2.62
N VAL A 322 -30.58 -13.20 -2.68
CA VAL A 322 -30.32 -12.29 -3.82
C VAL A 322 -29.72 -13.09 -4.98
N SER A 323 -30.10 -12.80 -6.24
CA SER A 323 -29.46 -13.44 -7.41
C SER A 323 -27.97 -13.08 -7.52
N ALA A 324 -27.15 -13.97 -8.09
CA ALA A 324 -25.72 -13.76 -8.17
C ALA A 324 -25.35 -12.59 -9.10
N GLY A 325 -26.12 -12.38 -10.16
CA GLY A 325 -26.00 -11.28 -11.10
C GLY A 325 -26.29 -9.94 -10.45
N ASN A 326 -27.37 -9.82 -9.67
CA ASN A 326 -27.67 -8.57 -8.94
C ASN A 326 -26.62 -8.26 -7.87
N ALA A 327 -26.10 -9.30 -7.20
CA ALA A 327 -25.03 -9.15 -6.22
C ALA A 327 -23.71 -8.69 -6.88
N ILE A 328 -23.37 -9.24 -8.05
CA ILE A 328 -22.22 -8.81 -8.86
C ILE A 328 -22.43 -7.41 -9.43
N GLU A 329 -23.62 -7.06 -9.90
CA GLU A 329 -23.94 -5.73 -10.42
C GLU A 329 -23.75 -4.67 -9.35
N SER A 330 -24.26 -4.92 -8.14
CA SER A 330 -24.06 -4.06 -6.97
C SER A 330 -22.58 -3.90 -6.62
N PHE A 331 -21.78 -4.96 -6.76
CA PHE A 331 -20.32 -4.90 -6.58
C PHE A 331 -19.61 -4.14 -7.72
N SER A 332 -20.08 -4.29 -8.96
CA SER A 332 -19.54 -3.59 -10.13
C SER A 332 -19.70 -2.07 -10.00
N ALA A 333 -20.83 -1.60 -9.45
CA ALA A 333 -21.09 -0.18 -9.23
C ALA A 333 -20.12 0.46 -8.22
N ARG A 334 -19.53 -0.33 -7.32
CA ARG A 334 -18.54 0.13 -6.34
C ARG A 334 -17.09 -0.03 -6.82
N THR A 335 -16.88 -0.73 -7.94
CA THR A 335 -15.55 -1.02 -8.45
C THR A 335 -15.06 0.16 -9.29
N SER A 336 -13.99 0.82 -8.84
CA SER A 336 -13.46 2.04 -9.46
C SER A 336 -12.68 1.84 -10.76
N ILE A 337 -12.58 0.61 -11.27
CA ILE A 337 -11.80 0.26 -12.47
C ILE A 337 -12.80 -0.04 -13.60
N PRO A 338 -12.83 0.74 -14.69
CA PRO A 338 -13.84 0.62 -15.73
C PRO A 338 -13.79 -0.75 -16.44
N GLU A 339 -12.60 -1.33 -16.57
CA GLU A 339 -12.41 -2.63 -17.20
C GLU A 339 -12.86 -3.78 -16.32
N ALA A 340 -12.69 -3.66 -15.00
CA ALA A 340 -13.23 -4.62 -14.06
C ALA A 340 -14.75 -4.51 -13.96
N GLN A 341 -15.28 -3.28 -13.94
CA GLN A 341 -16.72 -3.02 -13.91
C GLN A 341 -17.43 -3.65 -15.12
N SER A 342 -16.90 -3.44 -16.33
CA SER A 342 -17.44 -4.05 -17.54
C SER A 342 -17.35 -5.59 -17.53
N ALA A 343 -16.26 -6.17 -17.01
CA ALA A 343 -16.17 -7.62 -16.83
C ALA A 343 -17.23 -8.13 -15.84
N LEU A 344 -17.41 -7.46 -14.70
CA LEU A 344 -18.42 -7.85 -13.71
C LEU A 344 -19.85 -7.76 -14.28
N LEU A 345 -20.16 -6.73 -15.05
CA LEU A 345 -21.46 -6.61 -15.73
C LEU A 345 -21.69 -7.72 -16.76
N LEU A 346 -20.64 -8.12 -17.50
CA LEU A 346 -20.71 -9.28 -18.40
C LEU A 346 -20.93 -10.59 -17.62
N ALA A 347 -20.32 -10.74 -16.44
CA ALA A 347 -20.56 -11.88 -15.56
C ALA A 347 -22.01 -11.90 -15.03
N ALA A 348 -22.56 -10.75 -14.66
CA ALA A 348 -23.98 -10.64 -14.27
C ALA A 348 -24.91 -11.01 -15.44
N ARG A 349 -24.62 -10.53 -16.65
CA ARG A 349 -25.37 -10.89 -17.86
C ARG A 349 -25.27 -12.38 -18.20
N TYR A 350 -24.12 -13.01 -17.92
CA TYR A 350 -23.93 -14.44 -18.13
C TYR A 350 -24.91 -15.30 -17.31
N GLU A 351 -25.28 -14.87 -16.09
CA GLU A 351 -26.28 -15.59 -15.27
C GLU A 351 -27.62 -15.75 -16.02
N LEU A 352 -28.03 -14.71 -16.75
CA LEU A 352 -29.30 -14.67 -17.47
C LEU A 352 -29.21 -15.33 -18.85
N SER A 353 -28.12 -15.05 -19.58
CA SER A 353 -28.01 -15.42 -21.00
C SER A 353 -27.32 -16.76 -21.24
N GLY A 354 -26.43 -17.22 -20.36
CA GLY A 354 -25.66 -18.47 -20.49
C GLY A 354 -24.80 -18.59 -21.77
N GLY A 355 -24.72 -17.55 -22.59
CA GLY A 355 -24.15 -17.59 -23.94
C GLY A 355 -22.63 -17.68 -23.94
N SER A 356 -22.07 -18.51 -24.81
CA SER A 356 -20.62 -18.63 -25.03
C SER A 356 -19.98 -17.33 -25.53
N GLU A 357 -20.74 -16.48 -26.23
CA GLU A 357 -20.30 -15.14 -26.65
C GLU A 357 -20.09 -14.20 -25.45
N VAL A 358 -20.96 -14.26 -24.43
CA VAL A 358 -20.78 -13.48 -23.21
C VAL A 358 -19.53 -13.94 -22.46
N LEU A 359 -19.26 -15.25 -22.46
CA LEU A 359 -18.02 -15.80 -21.88
C LEU A 359 -16.76 -15.41 -22.64
N SER A 360 -16.78 -15.36 -23.97
CA SER A 360 -15.63 -14.94 -24.77
C SER A 360 -15.33 -13.45 -24.56
N LEU A 361 -16.37 -12.61 -24.51
CA LEU A 361 -16.25 -11.19 -24.16
C LEU A 361 -15.75 -10.99 -22.74
N LEU A 362 -16.27 -11.75 -21.78
CA LEU A 362 -15.82 -11.73 -20.39
C LEU A 362 -14.34 -12.10 -20.27
N SER A 363 -13.90 -13.12 -21.01
CA SER A 363 -12.49 -13.53 -21.07
C SER A 363 -11.60 -12.44 -21.67
N LEU A 364 -12.04 -11.78 -22.74
CA LEU A 364 -11.31 -10.66 -23.34
C LEU A 364 -11.17 -9.51 -22.33
N GLN A 365 -12.26 -9.16 -21.66
CA GLN A 365 -12.29 -8.08 -20.70
C GLN A 365 -11.43 -8.37 -19.46
N SER A 366 -11.41 -9.62 -19.00
CA SER A 366 -10.50 -10.09 -17.95
C SER A 366 -9.04 -9.90 -18.33
N ASN A 367 -8.67 -10.23 -19.58
CA ASN A 367 -7.30 -10.04 -20.07
C ASN A 367 -6.94 -8.54 -20.21
N SER A 368 -7.86 -7.69 -20.63
CA SER A 368 -7.66 -6.23 -20.63
C SER A 368 -7.50 -5.67 -19.22
N CYS A 369 -8.29 -6.14 -18.25
CA CYS A 369 -8.13 -5.76 -16.85
C CYS A 369 -6.73 -6.14 -16.32
N TRP A 370 -6.22 -7.31 -16.74
CA TRP A 370 -4.88 -7.76 -16.37
C TRP A 370 -3.78 -6.87 -16.97
N SER A 371 -3.86 -6.52 -18.25
CA SER A 371 -2.88 -5.63 -18.88
C SER A 371 -2.86 -4.24 -18.24
N LEU A 372 -4.02 -3.73 -17.82
CA LEU A 372 -4.12 -2.47 -17.07
C LEU A 372 -3.54 -2.55 -15.67
N SER A 373 -3.82 -3.62 -14.93
CA SER A 373 -3.24 -3.82 -13.61
C SER A 373 -1.71 -3.89 -13.67
N ARG A 374 -1.17 -4.53 -14.72
CA ARG A 374 0.27 -4.53 -15.02
C ARG A 374 0.79 -3.12 -15.29
N ASN A 375 0.15 -2.38 -16.19
CA ASN A 375 0.55 -1.01 -16.54
C ASN A 375 0.48 -0.06 -15.33
N ALA A 376 -0.55 -0.19 -14.51
CA ALA A 376 -0.72 0.60 -13.31
C ALA A 376 0.32 0.25 -12.24
N SER A 377 0.62 -1.04 -12.06
CA SER A 377 1.72 -1.49 -11.21
C SER A 377 3.07 -0.97 -11.68
N ARG A 378 3.31 -0.89 -13.00
CA ARG A 378 4.53 -0.30 -13.57
C ARG A 378 4.60 1.20 -13.32
N LYS A 379 3.53 1.93 -13.64
CA LYS A 379 3.43 3.40 -13.41
C LYS A 379 3.57 3.77 -11.95
N LYS A 380 2.97 3.01 -11.03
CA LYS A 380 3.11 3.20 -9.59
C LYS A 380 4.58 3.15 -9.19
N ARG A 381 5.29 2.13 -9.66
CA ARG A 381 6.70 1.95 -9.37
C ARG A 381 7.61 2.98 -10.02
N GLU A 382 7.30 3.39 -11.26
CA GLU A 382 7.98 4.52 -11.90
C GLU A 382 7.79 5.80 -11.07
N ARG A 383 6.57 6.04 -10.56
CA ARG A 383 6.28 7.19 -9.69
C ARG A 383 6.98 7.11 -8.35
N GLU A 384 7.05 5.94 -7.71
CA GLU A 384 7.83 5.72 -6.49
C GLU A 384 9.32 6.01 -6.72
N ALA A 385 9.88 5.50 -7.82
CA ALA A 385 11.26 5.76 -8.21
C ALA A 385 11.51 7.26 -8.51
N LEU A 386 10.55 7.96 -9.12
CA LEU A 386 10.63 9.41 -9.35
C LEU A 386 10.41 10.22 -8.06
N SER A 387 9.64 9.71 -7.10
CA SER A 387 9.37 10.40 -5.85
C SER A 387 10.64 10.56 -5.01
N MET A 388 11.59 9.63 -5.12
CA MET A 388 12.91 9.72 -4.47
C MET A 388 13.78 10.85 -5.04
N ILE A 389 13.57 11.25 -6.30
CA ILE A 389 14.37 12.32 -6.94
C ILE A 389 14.01 13.69 -6.35
N PHE A 390 12.76 13.89 -5.91
CA PHE A 390 12.32 15.19 -5.39
C PHE A 390 13.07 15.63 -4.11
N PRO A 391 13.21 14.79 -3.06
CA PRO A 391 14.09 15.08 -1.93
C PRO A 391 15.55 15.31 -2.34
N MET A 392 16.10 14.50 -3.25
CA MET A 392 17.49 14.66 -3.70
C MET A 392 17.76 16.04 -4.33
N MET A 393 16.83 16.55 -5.14
CA MET A 393 16.91 17.89 -5.71
C MET A 393 16.87 18.98 -4.63
N LEU A 394 16.05 18.77 -3.59
CA LEU A 394 15.88 19.70 -2.47
C LEU A 394 17.14 19.74 -1.60
N ASP A 395 17.78 18.58 -1.35
CA ASP A 395 19.09 18.50 -0.69
C ASP A 395 20.21 19.15 -1.50
N PHE A 396 20.23 18.97 -2.82
CA PHE A 396 21.19 19.64 -3.69
C PHE A 396 21.08 21.17 -3.59
N VAL A 397 19.86 21.71 -3.60
CA VAL A 397 19.62 23.15 -3.41
C VAL A 397 20.09 23.59 -2.02
N SER A 398 19.84 22.80 -0.97
CA SER A 398 20.34 23.10 0.37
C SER A 398 21.87 23.20 0.41
N VAL A 399 22.57 22.21 -0.16
CA VAL A 399 24.05 22.21 -0.22
C VAL A 399 24.57 23.42 -0.99
N LEU A 400 23.94 23.75 -2.12
CA LEU A 400 24.32 24.90 -2.93
C LEU A 400 24.22 26.21 -2.16
N ILE A 401 23.13 26.40 -1.40
CA ILE A 401 22.95 27.59 -0.57
C ILE A 401 24.04 27.66 0.51
N VAL A 402 24.33 26.55 1.19
CA VAL A 402 25.41 26.50 2.21
C VAL A 402 26.76 26.87 1.62
N ALA A 403 27.07 26.37 0.42
CA ALA A 403 28.35 26.64 -0.25
C ALA A 403 28.47 28.07 -0.78
N ILE A 404 27.39 28.64 -1.33
CA ILE A 404 27.40 29.98 -1.94
C ILE A 404 27.31 31.10 -0.88
N THR A 405 26.65 30.86 0.25
CA THR A 405 26.37 31.89 1.28
C THR A 405 27.64 32.66 1.74
N PRO A 406 28.76 32.00 2.08
CA PRO A 406 29.99 32.71 2.47
C PRO A 406 30.56 33.57 1.32
N ALA A 407 30.51 33.07 0.08
CA ALA A 407 31.02 33.77 -1.10
C ALA A 407 30.21 35.03 -1.41
N LEU A 408 28.87 34.95 -1.35
CA LEU A 408 27.98 36.10 -1.56
C LEU A 408 28.20 37.21 -0.53
N ILE A 409 28.44 36.84 0.72
CA ILE A 409 28.70 37.82 1.78
C ILE A 409 30.07 38.45 1.59
N SER A 410 31.09 37.66 1.24
CA SER A 410 32.44 38.19 0.99
C SER A 410 32.52 39.12 -0.23
N LEU A 411 31.61 38.99 -1.20
CA LEU A 411 31.55 39.82 -2.41
C LEU A 411 30.78 41.14 -2.20
N LYS A 412 29.95 41.20 -1.16
CA LYS A 412 29.15 42.38 -0.81
C LYS A 412 29.87 43.30 0.19
N PHE A 413 31.10 42.94 0.58
CA PHE A 413 31.99 43.71 1.44
C PHE A 413 33.21 44.22 0.66
#